data_AF-A0A5M8NSZ4-F1
#
_entry.id   AF-A0A5M8NSZ4-F1
#
_cell.length_a   1.000
_cell.length_b   1.000
_cell.length_c   1.000
_cell.angle_alpha   90.00
_cell.angle_beta   90.00
_cell.angle_gamma   90.00
#
_symmetry.space_group_name_H-M   'P 1'
#
loop_
_entity.id
_entity.type
_entity.pdbx_description
1 polymer ?
#
loop_
_entity_poly.entity_id
_entity_poly.type
_entity_poly.pdbx_seq_one_letter_code
_entity_poly.pdbx_strand_id
1 'polypeptide(L)'
;MKKLLSLLILILFSVTIQAQRFPKPDFESGYQYPAFSYAVPNETLWLTIDILLLVVLMSIVAWVVIKKRVRKPVFYVSVISVAYFGFFRSGCVCSIGAIQNVSLSLVDNSYSMPFVVLLFFILPIIFALLFGRVFCAGVCPLGALQELVNIKNYRLSKSLAAVLGIIPWIYLLFAILFAVTRSTFLICRFDPFIGIFR
;
A
#
# COMPACT_ATOMS: atom_id res chain seq x y z
N MET A 1 17.10 -25.18 -25.77
CA MET A 1 17.40 -25.24 -24.32
C MET A 1 18.76 -24.65 -23.95
N LYS A 2 19.88 -25.03 -24.58
CA LYS A 2 21.23 -24.46 -24.29
C LYS A 2 21.34 -22.93 -24.46
N LYS A 3 20.67 -22.34 -25.46
CA LYS A 3 20.65 -20.87 -25.67
C LYS A 3 19.88 -20.12 -24.57
N LEU A 4 18.84 -20.72 -24.01
CA LEU A 4 18.03 -20.11 -22.94
C LEU A 4 18.79 -20.16 -21.60
N LEU A 5 19.49 -21.28 -21.34
CA LEU A 5 20.36 -21.43 -20.17
C LEU A 5 21.54 -20.46 -20.21
N SER A 6 22.15 -20.27 -21.38
CA SER A 6 23.24 -19.29 -21.56
C SER A 6 22.77 -17.85 -21.37
N LEU A 7 21.54 -17.52 -21.80
CA LEU A 7 20.95 -16.19 -21.57
C LEU A 7 20.65 -15.96 -20.08
N LEU A 8 20.15 -16.99 -19.39
CA LEU A 8 19.88 -16.95 -17.94
C LEU A 8 21.18 -16.78 -17.12
N ILE A 9 22.25 -17.47 -17.53
CA ILE A 9 23.58 -17.36 -16.89
C ILE A 9 24.21 -15.98 -17.17
N LEU A 10 24.01 -15.41 -18.36
CA LEU A 10 24.48 -14.06 -18.68
C LEU A 10 23.77 -12.99 -17.83
N ILE A 11 22.46 -13.15 -17.61
CA ILE A 11 21.64 -12.25 -16.78
C ILE A 11 22.03 -12.37 -15.29
N LEU A 12 22.34 -13.58 -14.81
CA LEU A 12 22.80 -13.80 -13.43
C LEU A 12 24.18 -13.21 -13.16
N PHE A 13 25.08 -13.14 -14.15
CA PHE A 13 26.40 -12.52 -14.00
C PHE A 13 26.38 -10.99 -14.00
N SER A 14 25.37 -10.35 -14.61
CA SER A 14 25.24 -8.88 -14.57
C SER A 14 24.81 -8.31 -13.21
N VAL A 15 24.45 -9.13 -12.23
CA VAL A 15 23.92 -8.66 -10.93
C VAL A 15 25.00 -8.47 -9.87
N THR A 16 26.24 -8.93 -10.07
CA THR A 16 27.22 -9.02 -8.97
C THR A 16 28.26 -7.89 -8.88
N ILE A 17 28.16 -6.81 -9.66
CA ILE A 17 29.03 -5.63 -9.46
C ILE A 17 28.22 -4.34 -9.58
N GLN A 18 27.56 -3.96 -8.49
CA GLN A 18 27.02 -2.60 -8.33
C GLN A 18 27.69 -1.93 -7.12
N ALA A 19 29.01 -1.77 -7.18
CA ALA A 19 29.66 -0.74 -6.38
C ALA A 19 29.12 0.62 -6.85
N GLN A 20 28.70 1.50 -5.92
CA GLN A 20 28.17 2.83 -6.21
C GLN A 20 29.22 3.67 -6.97
N ARG A 21 29.20 3.59 -8.30
CA ARG A 21 30.21 4.23 -9.18
C ARG A 21 30.06 5.74 -9.28
N PHE A 22 28.94 6.29 -8.80
CA PHE A 22 28.70 7.71 -8.71
C PHE A 22 28.24 8.03 -7.28
N PRO A 23 29.09 8.66 -6.45
CA PRO A 23 28.59 9.30 -5.24
C PRO A 23 27.52 10.32 -5.66
N LYS A 24 26.47 10.45 -4.84
CA LYS A 24 25.44 11.46 -5.10
C LYS A 24 26.12 12.84 -5.14
N PRO A 25 25.73 13.73 -6.06
CA PRO A 25 26.24 15.09 -6.05
C PRO A 25 25.87 15.73 -4.70
N ASP A 26 26.88 16.16 -3.96
CA ASP A 26 26.69 16.96 -2.76
C ASP A 26 26.21 18.35 -3.22
N PHE A 27 24.96 18.68 -2.91
CA PHE A 27 24.44 20.01 -3.21
C PHE A 27 25.13 21.02 -2.29
N GLU A 28 25.89 21.96 -2.86
CA GLU A 28 26.55 23.04 -2.11
C GLU A 28 25.56 23.91 -1.31
N SER A 29 24.26 23.86 -1.65
CA SER A 29 23.19 24.63 -1.00
C SER A 29 22.81 24.16 0.42
N GLY A 30 23.54 23.20 1.00
CA GLY A 30 23.21 22.65 2.33
C GLY A 30 21.85 21.94 2.37
N TYR A 31 21.32 21.54 1.22
CA TYR A 31 20.02 20.89 1.11
C TYR A 31 20.07 19.51 1.75
N GLN A 32 19.47 19.40 2.94
CA GLN A 32 19.22 18.11 3.57
C GLN A 32 17.99 17.49 2.91
N TYR A 33 18.15 16.28 2.37
CA TYR A 33 16.98 15.51 1.95
C TYR A 33 16.05 15.32 3.14
N PRO A 34 14.72 15.49 2.96
CA PRO A 34 13.79 15.21 4.04
C PRO A 34 13.96 13.75 4.46
N ALA A 35 14.33 13.55 5.72
CA ALA A 35 14.36 12.22 6.31
C ALA A 35 12.91 11.72 6.37
N PHE A 36 12.61 10.69 5.57
CA PHE A 36 11.30 10.05 5.61
C PHE A 36 11.18 9.24 6.90
N SER A 37 10.73 9.91 7.96
CA SER A 37 10.41 9.24 9.21
C SER A 37 9.09 8.51 9.03
N TYR A 38 9.16 7.18 8.90
CA TYR A 38 8.02 6.32 9.19
C TYR A 38 7.82 6.37 10.70
N ALA A 39 6.98 7.30 11.16
CA ALA A 39 6.60 7.33 12.56
C ALA A 39 5.87 6.03 12.87
N VAL A 40 6.53 5.11 13.57
CA VAL A 40 5.83 4.05 14.30
C VAL A 40 5.12 4.76 15.44
N PRO A 41 3.78 4.76 15.51
CA PRO A 41 3.07 5.39 16.61
C PRO A 41 3.56 4.75 17.91
N ASN A 42 4.18 5.53 18.79
CA ASN A 42 4.83 5.02 20.00
C ASN A 42 3.82 4.73 21.14
N GLU A 43 2.54 4.68 20.79
CA GLU A 43 1.40 4.62 21.70
C GLU A 43 0.59 3.35 21.43
N THR A 44 0.90 2.28 22.17
CA THR A 44 0.28 0.96 22.05
C THR A 44 -1.26 1.00 22.08
N LEU A 45 -1.84 1.96 22.82
CA LEU A 45 -3.28 2.17 22.89
C LEU A 45 -3.88 2.56 21.53
N TRP A 46 -3.29 3.56 20.87
CA TRP A 46 -3.78 4.03 19.57
C TRP A 46 -3.69 2.96 18.50
N LEU A 47 -2.60 2.19 18.49
CA LEU A 47 -2.43 1.06 17.58
C LEU A 47 -3.51 -0.02 17.78
N THR A 48 -3.87 -0.28 19.04
CA THR A 48 -4.92 -1.25 19.38
C THR A 48 -6.29 -0.75 18.92
N ILE A 49 -6.58 0.54 19.13
CA ILE A 49 -7.81 1.18 18.64
C ILE A 49 -7.89 1.09 17.12
N ASP A 50 -6.80 1.34 16.40
CA ASP A 50 -6.79 1.27 14.93
C ASP A 50 -7.15 -0.13 14.41
N ILE A 51 -6.56 -1.18 15.00
CA ILE A 51 -6.85 -2.58 14.63
C ILE A 51 -8.31 -2.91 14.93
N LEU A 52 -8.78 -2.56 16.13
CA LEU A 52 -10.16 -2.85 16.53
C LEU A 52 -11.15 -2.13 15.62
N LEU A 53 -10.91 -0.86 15.33
CA LEU A 53 -11.74 -0.07 14.43
C LEU A 53 -11.72 -0.64 13.01
N LEU A 54 -10.55 -1.06 12.50
CA LEU A 54 -10.40 -1.71 11.20
C LEU A 54 -11.30 -2.95 11.10
N VAL A 55 -11.22 -3.84 12.09
CA VAL A 55 -12.01 -5.08 12.13
C VAL A 55 -13.51 -4.78 12.23
N VAL A 56 -13.91 -3.84 13.08
CA VAL A 56 -15.32 -3.45 13.26
C VAL A 56 -15.88 -2.87 11.97
N LEU A 57 -15.20 -1.91 11.35
CA LEU A 57 -15.67 -1.28 10.11
C LEU A 57 -15.74 -2.29 8.96
N MET A 58 -14.75 -3.17 8.82
CA MET A 58 -14.77 -4.23 7.81
C MET A 58 -15.91 -5.23 8.03
N SER A 59 -16.20 -5.56 9.29
CA SER A 59 -17.33 -6.45 9.65
C SER A 59 -18.68 -5.81 9.34
N ILE A 60 -18.82 -4.50 9.60
CA ILE A 60 -20.02 -3.74 9.24
C ILE A 60 -20.21 -3.71 7.72
N VAL A 61 -19.16 -3.41 6.96
CA VAL A 61 -19.22 -3.39 5.49
C VAL A 61 -19.56 -4.78 4.95
N ALA A 62 -18.90 -5.84 5.44
CA ALA A 62 -19.20 -7.22 5.07
C ALA A 62 -20.68 -7.57 5.32
N TRP A 63 -21.20 -7.24 6.50
CA TRP A 63 -22.59 -7.48 6.85
C TRP A 63 -23.57 -6.71 5.96
N VAL A 64 -23.30 -5.43 5.71
CA VAL A 64 -24.15 -4.59 4.85
C VAL A 64 -24.17 -5.11 3.41
N VAL A 65 -22.99 -5.45 2.86
CA VAL A 65 -22.84 -5.92 1.47
C VAL A 65 -23.52 -7.28 1.29
N ILE A 66 -23.35 -8.21 2.23
CA ILE A 66 -23.89 -9.57 2.11
C ILE A 66 -25.40 -9.60 2.39
N LYS A 67 -25.85 -8.96 3.48
CA LYS A 67 -27.23 -9.09 3.97
C LYS A 67 -28.17 -8.03 3.43
N LYS A 68 -27.80 -6.75 3.50
CA LYS A 68 -28.72 -5.65 3.18
C LYS A 68 -28.63 -5.17 1.73
N ARG A 69 -27.47 -5.33 1.07
CA ARG A 69 -27.21 -4.89 -0.31
C ARG A 69 -27.58 -3.42 -0.59
N VAL A 70 -27.42 -2.54 0.42
CA VAL A 70 -27.70 -1.10 0.32
C VAL A 70 -26.40 -0.29 0.35
N ARG A 71 -26.34 0.81 -0.40
CA ARG A 71 -25.13 1.66 -0.51
C ARG A 71 -24.97 2.69 0.62
N LYS A 72 -26.07 3.22 1.14
CA LYS A 72 -26.03 4.31 2.15
C LYS A 72 -25.14 4.01 3.37
N PRO A 73 -25.16 2.81 3.97
CA PRO A 73 -24.28 2.52 5.11
C PRO A 73 -22.80 2.42 4.73
N VAL A 74 -22.48 1.92 3.54
CA VAL A 74 -21.10 1.86 3.03
C VAL A 74 -20.54 3.27 2.83
N PHE A 75 -21.38 4.21 2.37
CA PHE A 75 -21.02 5.63 2.29
C PHE A 75 -20.67 6.21 3.67
N TYR A 76 -21.49 5.97 4.69
CA TYR A 76 -21.18 6.46 6.06
C TYR A 76 -19.89 5.84 6.62
N VAL A 77 -19.66 4.54 6.39
CA VAL A 77 -18.38 3.91 6.78
C VAL A 77 -17.20 4.53 6.03
N SER A 78 -17.38 4.89 4.77
CA SER A 78 -16.35 5.57 3.96
C SER A 78 -16.00 6.94 4.53
N VAL A 79 -17.00 7.74 4.92
CA VAL A 79 -16.78 9.04 5.59
C VAL A 79 -16.01 8.86 6.89
N ILE A 80 -16.42 7.92 7.75
CA ILE A 80 -15.75 7.63 9.03
C ILE A 80 -14.30 7.19 8.79
N SER A 81 -14.05 6.34 7.79
CA SER A 81 -12.72 5.83 7.49
C SER A 81 -11.78 6.91 6.97
N VAL A 82 -12.27 7.82 6.12
CA VAL A 82 -11.49 8.98 5.66
C VAL A 82 -11.20 9.96 6.80
N ALA A 83 -12.19 10.22 7.66
CA ALA A 83 -12.00 11.10 8.81
C ALA A 83 -10.96 10.54 9.80
N TYR A 84 -11.06 9.25 10.15
CA TYR A 84 -10.17 8.62 11.12
C TYR A 84 -8.83 8.18 10.52
N PHE A 85 -8.84 7.24 9.56
CA PHE A 85 -7.59 6.70 9.00
C PHE A 85 -6.89 7.66 8.05
N GLY A 86 -7.65 8.54 7.39
CA GLY A 86 -7.11 9.60 6.55
C GLY A 86 -6.60 10.76 7.42
N PHE A 87 -7.49 11.64 7.88
CA PHE A 87 -7.10 12.90 8.53
C PHE A 87 -6.50 12.73 9.94
N PHE A 88 -7.13 11.95 10.82
CA PHE A 88 -6.65 11.83 12.21
C PHE A 88 -5.35 11.04 12.31
N ARG A 89 -5.17 10.00 11.47
CA ARG A 89 -3.98 9.13 11.45
C ARG A 89 -2.98 9.44 10.34
N SER A 90 -3.24 10.47 9.53
CA SER A 90 -2.43 10.88 8.37
C SER A 90 -2.08 9.73 7.41
N GLY A 91 -2.97 8.74 7.27
CA GLY A 91 -2.75 7.57 6.40
C GLY A 91 -1.80 6.50 6.97
N CYS A 92 -1.41 6.55 8.24
CA CYS A 92 -0.55 5.55 8.89
C CYS A 92 -1.33 4.66 9.89
N VAL A 93 -1.28 3.33 9.81
CA VAL A 93 -0.51 2.45 8.91
C VAL A 93 -1.29 2.13 7.63
N CYS A 94 -0.67 2.28 6.47
CA CYS A 94 -1.28 1.93 5.17
C CYS A 94 -1.13 0.44 4.85
N SER A 95 -2.25 -0.29 4.76
CA SER A 95 -2.28 -1.70 4.36
C SER A 95 -1.68 -1.97 2.98
N ILE A 96 -1.74 -1.01 2.05
CA ILE A 96 -1.13 -1.15 0.71
C ILE A 96 0.40 -1.07 0.80
N GLY A 97 0.92 -0.08 1.55
CA GLY A 97 2.36 0.05 1.79
C GLY A 97 2.94 -1.09 2.63
N ALA A 98 2.11 -1.80 3.41
CA ALA A 98 2.55 -2.96 4.19
C ALA A 98 3.12 -4.09 3.32
N ILE A 99 2.76 -4.20 2.03
CA ILE A 99 3.36 -5.16 1.08
C ILE A 99 4.88 -4.98 0.98
N GLN A 100 5.35 -3.73 0.94
CA GLN A 100 6.78 -3.43 0.86
C GLN A 100 7.49 -3.73 2.20
N ASN A 101 6.80 -3.53 3.32
CA ASN A 101 7.31 -3.89 4.65
C ASN A 101 7.50 -5.41 4.79
N VAL A 102 6.49 -6.19 4.38
CA VAL A 102 6.57 -7.66 4.38
C VAL A 102 7.68 -8.12 3.43
N SER A 103 7.76 -7.54 2.23
CA SER A 103 8.78 -7.91 1.25
C SER A 103 10.20 -7.62 1.75
N LEU A 104 10.42 -6.50 2.43
CA LEU A 104 11.70 -6.17 3.07
C LEU A 104 12.03 -7.15 4.21
N SER A 105 11.05 -7.44 5.07
CA SER A 105 11.21 -8.38 6.20
C SER A 105 11.57 -9.80 5.77
N LEU A 106 11.22 -10.21 4.55
CA LEU A 106 11.57 -11.54 4.02
C LEU A 106 13.01 -11.63 3.51
N VAL A 107 13.65 -10.49 3.22
CA VAL A 107 14.99 -10.44 2.63
C VAL A 107 16.03 -10.00 3.65
N ASP A 108 15.66 -9.12 4.56
CA ASP A 108 16.55 -8.58 5.58
C ASP A 108 16.15 -9.09 6.98
N ASN A 109 16.94 -10.02 7.51
CA ASN A 109 16.74 -10.55 8.86
C ASN A 109 16.98 -9.50 9.96
N SER A 110 17.62 -8.37 9.65
CA SER A 110 17.80 -7.27 10.60
C SER A 110 16.58 -6.37 10.71
N TYR A 111 15.65 -6.44 9.74
CA TYR A 111 14.44 -5.64 9.75
C TYR A 111 13.35 -6.29 10.61
N SER A 112 13.10 -5.71 11.78
CA SER A 112 12.00 -6.14 12.66
C SER A 112 10.71 -5.40 12.31
N MET A 113 9.79 -6.10 11.63
CA MET A 113 8.49 -5.55 11.28
C MET A 113 7.56 -5.47 12.51
N PRO A 114 6.95 -4.30 12.81
CA PRO A 114 6.00 -4.20 13.91
C PRO A 114 4.79 -5.11 13.69
N PHE A 115 4.36 -5.82 14.74
CA PHE A 115 3.23 -6.76 14.67
C PHE A 115 1.94 -6.10 14.16
N VAL A 116 1.73 -4.83 14.48
CA VAL A 116 0.57 -4.06 14.01
C VAL A 116 0.56 -3.93 12.49
N VAL A 117 1.71 -3.66 11.86
CA VAL A 117 1.80 -3.56 10.39
C VAL A 117 1.46 -4.91 9.74
N LEU A 118 1.85 -6.02 10.38
CA LEU A 118 1.54 -7.37 9.92
C LEU A 118 0.03 -7.63 9.99
N LEU A 119 -0.64 -7.23 11.07
CA LEU A 119 -2.09 -7.33 11.19
C LEU A 119 -2.81 -6.47 10.16
N PHE A 120 -2.36 -5.24 9.92
CA PHE A 120 -2.90 -4.36 8.88
C PHE A 120 -2.72 -4.92 7.47
N PHE A 121 -1.78 -5.83 7.25
CA PHE A 121 -1.60 -6.57 6.00
C PHE A 121 -2.51 -7.81 5.92
N ILE A 122 -2.52 -8.64 6.96
CA ILE A 122 -3.21 -9.94 6.96
C ILE A 122 -4.74 -9.78 7.06
N LEU A 123 -5.24 -8.87 7.91
CA LEU A 123 -6.68 -8.72 8.14
C LEU A 123 -7.46 -8.37 6.85
N PRO A 124 -7.04 -7.40 6.02
CA PRO A 124 -7.67 -7.15 4.72
C PRO A 124 -7.69 -8.37 3.81
N ILE A 125 -6.63 -9.20 3.81
CA ILE A 125 -6.55 -10.41 2.97
C ILE A 125 -7.54 -11.47 3.45
N ILE A 126 -7.61 -11.72 4.75
CA ILE A 126 -8.56 -12.70 5.33
C ILE A 126 -9.99 -12.31 4.98
N PHE A 127 -10.37 -11.05 5.21
CA PHE A 127 -11.71 -10.58 4.87
C PHE A 127 -11.95 -10.56 3.35
N ALA A 128 -10.92 -10.27 2.54
CA ALA A 128 -11.03 -10.33 1.09
C ALA A 128 -11.38 -11.73 0.59
N LEU A 129 -10.77 -12.76 1.19
CA LEU A 129 -11.04 -14.16 0.88
C LEU A 129 -12.43 -14.61 1.33
N LEU A 130 -12.89 -14.17 2.51
CA LEU A 130 -14.17 -14.62 3.09
C LEU A 130 -15.39 -13.84 2.56
N PHE A 131 -15.24 -12.53 2.37
CA PHE A 131 -16.37 -11.61 2.13
C PHE A 131 -16.20 -10.74 0.87
N GLY A 132 -15.11 -10.93 0.12
CA GLY A 132 -14.78 -10.12 -1.05
C GLY A 132 -14.15 -8.77 -0.68
N ARG A 133 -14.14 -7.81 -1.62
CA ARG A 133 -13.36 -6.54 -1.54
C ARG A 133 -13.91 -5.50 -0.54
N VAL A 134 -14.27 -5.90 0.69
CA VAL A 134 -14.87 -5.05 1.73
C VAL A 134 -13.93 -3.96 2.22
N PHE A 135 -12.61 -4.24 2.27
CA PHE A 135 -11.61 -3.25 2.68
C PHE A 135 -11.57 -2.08 1.70
N CYS A 136 -11.38 -2.37 0.41
CA CYS A 136 -11.30 -1.33 -0.63
C CYS A 136 -12.64 -0.63 -0.90
N ALA A 137 -13.77 -1.27 -0.58
CA ALA A 137 -15.09 -0.71 -0.84
C ALA A 137 -15.51 0.42 0.12
N GLY A 138 -14.83 0.59 1.25
CA GLY A 138 -15.19 1.67 2.17
C GLY A 138 -14.36 1.83 3.44
N VAL A 139 -13.41 0.94 3.74
CA VAL A 139 -12.57 1.04 4.96
C VAL A 139 -11.19 1.60 4.66
N CYS A 140 -10.61 1.26 3.50
CA CYS A 140 -9.36 1.84 3.05
C CYS A 140 -9.58 3.34 2.78
N PRO A 141 -8.81 4.28 3.37
CA PRO A 141 -9.01 5.71 3.16
C PRO A 141 -8.87 6.09 1.68
N LEU A 142 -8.01 5.42 0.93
CA LEU A 142 -7.83 5.59 -0.52
C LEU A 142 -9.08 5.17 -1.31
N GLY A 143 -9.63 4.00 -1.00
CA GLY A 143 -10.83 3.48 -1.67
C GLY A 143 -12.09 4.22 -1.25
N ALA A 144 -12.19 4.56 0.03
CA ALA A 144 -13.27 5.35 0.60
C ALA A 144 -13.31 6.75 -0.01
N LEU A 145 -12.15 7.42 -0.15
CA LEU A 145 -12.09 8.72 -0.79
C LEU A 145 -12.48 8.64 -2.27
N GLN A 146 -12.05 7.60 -2.99
CA GLN A 146 -12.51 7.35 -4.37
C GLN A 146 -14.02 7.18 -4.45
N GLU A 147 -14.64 6.44 -3.52
CA GLU A 147 -16.10 6.27 -3.47
C GLU A 147 -16.83 7.59 -3.15
N LEU A 148 -16.27 8.43 -2.26
CA LEU A 148 -16.85 9.73 -1.89
C LEU A 148 -16.81 10.75 -3.05
N VAL A 149 -15.73 10.75 -3.84
CA VAL A 149 -15.57 11.70 -4.97
C VAL A 149 -16.08 11.15 -6.30
N ASN A 150 -16.63 9.93 -6.32
CA ASN A 150 -17.14 9.30 -7.54
C ASN A 150 -18.46 9.95 -8.00
N ILE A 151 -18.35 11.01 -8.80
CA ILE A 151 -19.50 11.77 -9.32
C ILE A 151 -20.11 11.09 -10.57
N LYS A 152 -19.27 10.51 -11.45
CA LYS A 152 -19.71 9.97 -12.73
C LYS A 152 -18.91 8.73 -13.12
N ASN A 153 -19.62 7.65 -13.42
CA ASN A 153 -19.02 6.45 -13.97
C ASN A 153 -18.76 6.64 -15.47
N TYR A 154 -17.49 6.82 -15.84
CA TYR A 154 -17.06 6.87 -17.23
C TYR A 154 -16.85 5.45 -17.77
N ARG A 155 -17.42 5.15 -18.93
CA ARG A 155 -17.15 3.88 -19.63
C ARG A 155 -15.89 4.03 -20.47
N LEU A 156 -14.84 3.28 -20.13
CA LEU A 156 -13.62 3.22 -20.91
C LEU A 156 -13.80 2.27 -22.10
N SER A 157 -13.11 2.54 -23.22
CA SER A 157 -13.05 1.61 -24.35
C SER A 157 -12.33 0.32 -23.94
N LYS A 158 -12.68 -0.82 -24.56
CA LYS A 158 -12.10 -2.13 -24.21
C LYS A 158 -10.57 -2.14 -24.29
N SER A 159 -10.00 -1.51 -25.31
CA SER A 159 -8.55 -1.42 -25.50
C SER A 159 -7.88 -0.59 -24.40
N LEU A 160 -8.46 0.55 -24.03
CA LEU A 160 -7.89 1.40 -22.98
C LEU A 160 -7.97 0.71 -21.61
N ALA A 161 -9.09 0.05 -21.30
CA ALA A 161 -9.25 -0.72 -20.07
C ALA A 161 -8.23 -1.87 -19.97
N ALA A 162 -7.92 -2.54 -21.09
CA ALA A 162 -6.91 -3.59 -21.12
C ALA A 162 -5.50 -3.06 -20.81
N VAL A 163 -5.11 -1.94 -21.41
CA VAL A 163 -3.80 -1.30 -21.15
C VAL A 163 -3.69 -0.80 -19.71
N LEU A 164 -4.71 -0.08 -19.22
CA LEU A 164 -4.72 0.42 -17.84
C LEU A 164 -4.73 -0.71 -16.80
N GLY A 165 -5.31 -1.87 -17.13
CA GLY A 165 -5.31 -3.04 -16.25
C GLY A 165 -3.91 -3.63 -15.99
N ILE A 166 -2.93 -3.33 -16.84
CA ILE A 166 -1.54 -3.82 -16.69
C ILE A 166 -0.74 -2.94 -15.70
N ILE A 167 -1.07 -1.65 -15.60
CA ILE A 167 -0.33 -0.67 -14.79
C ILE A 167 -0.21 -1.11 -13.31
N PRO A 168 -1.26 -1.59 -12.62
CA PRO A 168 -1.15 -2.03 -11.23
C PRO A 168 -0.13 -3.17 -11.03
N TRP A 169 -0.02 -4.09 -11.99
CA TRP A 169 0.91 -5.23 -11.90
C TRP A 169 2.36 -4.79 -12.10
N ILE A 170 2.61 -3.90 -13.06
CA ILE A 170 3.92 -3.30 -13.27
C ILE A 170 4.33 -2.50 -12.04
N TYR A 171 3.41 -1.69 -11.50
CA TYR A 171 3.67 -0.90 -10.29
C TYR A 171 3.96 -1.78 -9.07
N LEU A 172 3.19 -2.86 -8.87
CA LEU A 172 3.43 -3.84 -7.80
C LEU A 172 4.80 -4.51 -7.95
N LEU A 173 5.18 -4.91 -9.17
CA LEU A 173 6.49 -5.49 -9.46
C LEU A 173 7.61 -4.53 -9.05
N PHE A 174 7.54 -3.27 -9.48
CA PHE A 174 8.53 -2.26 -9.09
C PHE A 174 8.54 -1.98 -7.59
N ALA A 175 7.37 -1.91 -6.95
CA ALA A 175 7.27 -1.70 -5.52
C ALA A 175 7.97 -2.81 -4.71
N ILE A 176 7.78 -4.07 -5.11
CA ILE A 176 8.46 -5.22 -4.49
C ILE A 176 9.96 -5.19 -4.79
N LEU A 177 10.35 -4.97 -6.05
CA LEU A 177 11.77 -4.92 -6.46
C LEU A 177 12.54 -3.84 -5.68
N PHE A 178 11.97 -2.65 -5.53
CA PHE A 178 12.60 -1.55 -4.80
C PHE A 178 12.67 -1.79 -3.29
N ALA A 179 11.66 -2.48 -2.72
CA ALA A 179 11.69 -2.88 -1.32
C ALA A 179 12.77 -3.92 -1.05
N VAL A 180 12.86 -4.95 -1.89
CA VAL A 180 13.86 -6.04 -1.78
C VAL A 180 15.29 -5.54 -1.99
N THR A 181 15.49 -4.60 -2.92
CA THR A 181 16.81 -3.98 -3.15
C THR A 181 17.21 -2.94 -2.11
N ARG A 182 16.40 -2.74 -1.06
CA ARG A 182 16.61 -1.75 0.01
C ARG A 182 16.80 -0.32 -0.51
N SER A 183 16.15 0.00 -1.63
CA SER A 183 16.24 1.31 -2.26
C SER A 183 15.29 2.30 -1.59
N THR A 184 13.99 2.18 -1.85
CA THR A 184 12.96 3.07 -1.29
C THR A 184 11.59 2.39 -1.27
N PHE A 185 10.67 2.85 -0.40
CA PHE A 185 9.28 2.46 -0.44
C PHE A 185 8.48 3.33 -1.42
N LEU A 186 8.45 2.87 -2.68
CA LEU A 186 7.75 3.51 -3.79
C LEU A 186 6.28 3.87 -3.47
N ILE A 187 5.53 2.98 -2.81
CA ILE A 187 4.11 3.19 -2.49
C ILE A 187 3.95 4.34 -1.50
N CYS A 188 4.72 4.32 -0.41
CA CYS A 188 4.66 5.37 0.60
C CYS A 188 5.15 6.73 0.07
N ARG A 189 6.10 6.73 -0.87
CA ARG A 189 6.68 7.96 -1.43
C ARG A 189 5.79 8.63 -2.46
N PHE A 190 5.09 7.85 -3.28
CA PHE A 190 4.26 8.34 -4.37
C PHE A 190 2.76 8.20 -4.08
N ASP A 191 2.36 7.96 -2.83
CA ASP A 191 0.95 7.98 -2.45
C ASP A 191 0.40 9.41 -2.63
N PRO A 192 -0.46 9.67 -3.64
CA PRO A 192 -0.93 11.02 -3.93
C PRO A 192 -1.84 11.56 -2.83
N PHE A 193 -2.37 10.70 -1.96
CA PHE A 193 -3.28 11.10 -0.90
C PHE A 193 -2.55 11.44 0.39
N ILE A 194 -1.25 11.14 0.53
CA ILE A 194 -0.48 11.54 1.70
C ILE A 194 -0.45 13.07 1.87
N GLY A 195 -0.44 13.83 0.76
CA GLY A 195 -0.47 15.29 0.78
C GLY A 195 -1.86 15.89 1.05
N ILE A 196 -2.92 15.08 0.98
CA ILE A 196 -4.28 15.52 1.37
C ILE A 196 -4.47 15.35 2.89
N PHE A 197 -3.81 14.35 3.47
CA PHE A 197 -3.97 13.97 4.88
C PHE A 197 -2.87 14.52 5.80
N ARG A 198 -1.94 15.33 5.28
CA ARG A 198 -0.75 15.81 6.00
C ARG A 198 -0.42 17.26 5.69
#